data_AF-A0A930ZKR0-F1
#
_entry.id   AF-A0A930ZKR0-F1
#
_cell.length_a   1.000
_cell.length_b   1.000
_cell.length_c   1.000
_cell.angle_alpha   90.00
_cell.angle_beta   90.00
_cell.angle_gamma   90.00
#
_symmetry.space_group_name_H-M   'P 1'
#
loop_
_entity.id
_entity.type
_entity.pdbx_description
1 polymer ?
#
loop_
_entity_poly.entity_id
_entity_poly.type
_entity_poly.pdbx_seq_one_letter_code
_entity_poly.pdbx_strand_id
1 'polypeptide(L)'
;MRRPKYRPDLDLKAEILAESILLGDDNTCQRYKISTRTLYRYRAELPKNVFLAQKVSEKKAALERDWAANIPAAARAAIEFLAQAARLASPHDTAAIHAVAGALKIQAETQATLRGLDVIP
;
A
#
# COMPACT_ATOMS: atom_id res chain seq x y z
N MET A 1 16.39 -15.41 29.91
CA MET A 1 15.38 -14.33 30.10
C MET A 1 14.16 -14.62 29.23
N ARG A 2 12.98 -14.86 29.81
CA ARG A 2 11.71 -14.91 29.05
C ARG A 2 11.27 -13.47 28.78
N ARG A 3 11.19 -13.06 27.51
CA ARG A 3 10.59 -11.76 27.14
C ARG A 3 9.13 -11.71 27.65
N PRO A 4 8.65 -10.58 28.19
CA PRO A 4 7.27 -10.44 28.61
C PRO A 4 6.35 -10.76 27.43
N LYS A 5 5.28 -11.51 27.71
CA LYS A 5 4.32 -11.97 26.70
C LYS A 5 3.49 -10.76 26.24
N TYR A 6 4.03 -9.98 25.32
CA TYR A 6 3.35 -8.85 24.70
C TYR A 6 2.05 -9.34 24.06
N ARG A 7 0.91 -9.00 24.68
CA ARG A 7 -0.40 -9.10 24.07
C ARG A 7 -0.73 -7.67 23.63
N PRO A 8 -0.69 -7.35 22.32
CA PRO A 8 -1.21 -6.07 21.87
C PRO A 8 -2.67 -5.96 22.29
N ASP A 9 -3.09 -4.74 22.62
CA ASP A 9 -4.49 -4.44 22.80
C ASP A 9 -5.27 -4.66 21.49
N LEU A 10 -6.60 -4.64 21.58
CA LEU A 10 -7.48 -4.91 20.45
C LEU A 10 -7.24 -3.92 19.29
N ASP A 11 -6.97 -2.65 19.62
CA ASP A 11 -6.78 -1.57 18.67
C ASP A 11 -5.49 -1.72 17.87
N LEU A 12 -4.37 -1.98 18.55
CA LEU A 12 -3.09 -2.22 17.89
C LEU A 12 -3.14 -3.49 17.05
N LYS A 13 -3.82 -4.55 17.52
CA LYS A 13 -4.01 -5.76 16.70
C LYS A 13 -4.81 -5.45 15.44
N ALA A 14 -5.89 -4.67 15.55
CA ALA A 14 -6.69 -4.27 14.41
C ALA A 14 -5.88 -3.43 13.41
N GLU A 15 -5.02 -2.55 13.91
CA GLU A 15 -4.14 -1.72 13.10
C GLU A 15 -3.11 -2.54 12.33
N ILE A 16 -2.40 -3.43 13.03
CA ILE A 16 -1.45 -4.36 12.41
C ILE A 16 -2.13 -5.16 11.28
N LEU A 17 -3.33 -5.68 11.53
CA LEU A 17 -4.08 -6.45 10.54
C LEU A 17 -4.50 -5.59 9.35
N ALA A 18 -5.01 -4.38 9.58
CA ALA A 18 -5.42 -3.45 8.53
C ALA A 18 -4.21 -3.01 7.68
N GLU A 19 -3.09 -2.67 8.29
CA GLU A 19 -1.86 -2.31 7.57
C GLU A 19 -1.31 -3.48 6.76
N SER A 20 -1.37 -4.71 7.27
CA SER A 20 -0.89 -5.88 6.53
C SER A 20 -1.64 -6.12 5.22
N ILE A 21 -2.89 -5.68 5.12
CA ILE A 21 -3.70 -5.78 3.91
C ILE A 21 -3.22 -4.78 2.85
N LEU A 22 -2.77 -3.59 3.28
CA LEU A 22 -2.36 -2.50 2.37
C LEU A 22 -0.88 -2.54 2.02
N LEU A 23 -0.01 -2.81 2.99
CA LEU A 23 1.45 -2.72 2.85
C LEU A 23 2.12 -4.08 2.62
N GLY A 24 1.39 -5.17 2.85
CA GLY A 24 1.89 -6.54 2.81
C GLY A 24 2.52 -7.02 4.13
N ASP A 25 2.57 -8.33 4.29
CA ASP A 25 2.97 -9.00 5.53
C ASP A 25 4.38 -8.64 5.99
N ASP A 26 5.36 -8.64 5.08
CA ASP A 26 6.77 -8.43 5.41
C ASP A 26 7.01 -7.02 5.95
N ASN A 27 6.47 -6.01 5.27
CA ASN A 27 6.58 -4.61 5.67
C ASN A 27 5.91 -4.38 7.03
N THR A 28 4.71 -4.91 7.24
CA THR A 28 4.01 -4.79 8.52
C THR A 28 4.75 -5.52 9.64
N CYS A 29 5.25 -6.73 9.40
CA CYS A 29 6.03 -7.48 10.39
C CYS A 29 7.30 -6.73 10.81
N GLN A 30 8.02 -6.14 9.85
CA GLN A 30 9.20 -5.31 10.13
C GLN A 30 8.82 -4.06 10.94
N ARG A 31 7.78 -3.33 10.52
CA ARG A 31 7.33 -2.09 11.17
C ARG A 31 6.94 -2.31 12.63
N TYR A 32 6.14 -3.33 12.91
CA TYR A 32 5.65 -3.61 14.26
C TYR A 32 6.55 -4.57 15.06
N LYS A 33 7.69 -4.99 14.48
CA LYS A 33 8.66 -5.91 15.09
C LYS A 33 8.00 -7.22 15.57
N ILE A 34 7.09 -7.76 14.76
CA ILE A 34 6.41 -9.03 15.01
C ILE A 34 6.83 -10.08 13.98
N SER A 35 6.71 -11.36 14.34
CA SER A 35 6.91 -12.44 13.37
C SER A 35 5.69 -12.64 12.47
N THR A 36 5.91 -13.17 11.27
CA THR A 36 4.84 -13.62 10.35
C THR A 36 3.88 -14.62 11.03
N ARG A 37 4.42 -15.54 11.84
CA ARG A 37 3.62 -16.45 12.68
C ARG A 37 2.67 -15.69 13.62
N THR A 38 3.09 -14.56 14.17
CA THR A 38 2.24 -13.73 15.05
C THR A 38 1.12 -13.07 14.25
N LEU A 39 1.44 -12.55 13.06
CA LEU A 39 0.45 -11.97 12.15
C LEU A 39 -0.60 -13.00 11.71
N TYR A 40 -0.19 -14.21 11.30
CA TYR A 40 -1.12 -15.29 10.94
C TYR A 40 -2.01 -15.72 12.09
N ARG A 41 -1.47 -15.75 13.32
CA ARG A 41 -2.29 -16.01 14.50
C ARG A 41 -3.38 -14.95 14.66
N TYR A 42 -3.05 -13.67 14.47
CA TYR A 42 -4.05 -12.59 14.54
C TYR A 42 -5.12 -12.74 13.46
N ARG A 43 -4.74 -13.15 12.24
CA ARG A 43 -5.71 -13.44 11.16
C ARG A 43 -6.63 -14.60 11.51
N ALA A 44 -6.10 -15.66 12.11
CA ALA A 44 -6.90 -16.81 12.53
C ALA A 44 -7.93 -16.48 13.65
N GLU A 45 -7.77 -15.35 14.33
CA GLU A 45 -8.74 -14.85 15.32
C GLU A 45 -9.90 -14.08 14.69
N LEU A 46 -9.76 -13.54 13.47
CA LEU A 46 -10.79 -12.73 12.80
C LEU A 46 -12.15 -13.43 12.69
N PRO A 47 -12.25 -14.70 12.25
CA PRO A 47 -13.54 -15.38 12.14
C PRO A 47 -14.21 -15.62 13.50
N LYS A 48 -13.44 -15.55 14.59
CA LYS A 48 -13.88 -15.86 15.96
C LYS A 48 -14.18 -14.61 16.78
N ASN A 49 -13.79 -13.44 16.30
CA ASN A 49 -13.91 -12.18 17.03
C ASN A 49 -14.48 -11.08 16.12
N VAL A 50 -15.81 -10.93 16.18
CA VAL A 50 -16.56 -9.96 15.38
C VAL A 50 -16.11 -8.52 15.66
N PHE A 51 -15.79 -8.18 16.92
CA PHE A 51 -15.31 -6.84 17.28
C PHE A 51 -13.95 -6.52 16.65
N LEU A 52 -13.04 -7.50 16.62
CA LEU A 52 -11.75 -7.33 15.95
C LEU A 52 -11.94 -7.15 14.44
N ALA A 53 -12.80 -7.97 13.82
CA ALA A 53 -13.09 -7.86 12.40
C ALA A 53 -13.67 -6.49 12.02
N GLN A 54 -14.60 -5.98 12.83
CA GLN A 54 -15.18 -4.66 12.64
C GLN A 54 -14.13 -3.55 12.71
N LYS A 55 -13.27 -3.55 13.73
CA LYS A 55 -12.18 -2.56 13.86
C LYS A 55 -11.16 -2.64 12.74
N VAL A 56 -10.85 -3.84 12.26
CA VAL A 56 -9.96 -4.01 11.09
C VAL A 56 -10.58 -3.37 9.85
N SER A 57 -11.88 -3.57 9.63
CA SER A 57 -12.60 -2.93 8.51
C SER A 57 -12.56 -1.40 8.59
N GLU A 58 -12.84 -0.84 9.78
CA GLU A 58 -12.82 0.61 10.02
C GLU A 58 -11.42 1.21 9.78
N LYS A 59 -10.37 0.59 10.35
CA LYS A 59 -9.00 1.04 10.16
C LYS A 59 -8.54 0.89 8.71
N LYS A 60 -8.92 -0.18 8.03
CA LYS A 60 -8.63 -0.37 6.60
C LYS A 60 -9.27 0.74 5.77
N ALA A 61 -10.55 1.04 5.99
CA ALA A 61 -11.24 2.10 5.26
C ALA A 61 -10.69 3.50 5.54
N ALA A 62 -10.16 3.76 6.74
CA ALA A 62 -9.44 4.99 7.04
C ALA A 62 -8.12 5.05 6.26
N LEU A 63 -7.30 3.99 6.33
CA LEU A 63 -6.03 3.92 5.62
C LEU A 63 -6.19 4.00 4.10
N GLU A 64 -7.23 3.39 3.52
CA GLU A 64 -7.52 3.47 2.09
C GLU A 64 -7.89 4.89 1.66
N ARG A 65 -8.66 5.63 2.47
CA ARG A 65 -8.98 7.05 2.19
C ARG A 65 -7.73 7.93 2.23
N ASP A 66 -6.92 7.75 3.27
CA ASP A 66 -5.67 8.50 3.41
C ASP A 66 -4.68 8.15 2.29
N TRP A 67 -4.60 6.88 1.91
CA TRP A 67 -3.76 6.44 0.81
C TRP A 67 -4.26 7.00 -0.53
N ALA A 68 -5.56 6.93 -0.80
CA ALA A 68 -6.16 7.50 -2.01
C ALA A 68 -5.87 8.99 -2.17
N ALA A 69 -5.89 9.75 -1.07
CA ALA A 69 -5.52 11.17 -1.07
C ALA A 69 -4.04 11.40 -1.43
N ASN A 70 -3.16 10.43 -1.16
CA ASN A 70 -1.72 10.51 -1.43
C ASN A 70 -1.32 9.97 -2.82
N ILE A 71 -2.17 9.20 -3.50
CA ILE A 71 -1.91 8.65 -4.84
C ILE A 71 -1.48 9.74 -5.84
N PRO A 72 -2.14 10.91 -5.93
CA PRO A 72 -1.75 11.94 -6.89
C PRO A 72 -0.33 12.47 -6.69
N ALA A 73 0.10 12.63 -5.43
CA ALA A 73 1.44 13.10 -5.11
C ALA A 73 2.51 12.04 -5.41
N ALA A 74 2.26 10.78 -5.04
CA ALA A 74 3.15 9.66 -5.33
C ALA A 74 3.28 9.42 -6.84
N ALA A 75 2.17 9.49 -7.58
CA ALA A 75 2.15 9.39 -9.04
C ALA A 75 2.98 10.51 -9.69
N ARG A 76 2.82 11.77 -9.24
CA ARG A 76 3.64 12.89 -9.70
C ARG A 76 5.13 12.66 -9.46
N ALA A 77 5.51 12.24 -8.25
CA ALA A 77 6.90 11.96 -7.92
C ALA A 77 7.49 10.84 -8.80
N ALA A 78 6.72 9.78 -9.06
CA ALA A 78 7.14 8.70 -9.97
C ALA A 78 7.33 9.21 -11.40
N ILE A 79 6.40 10.03 -11.90
CA ILE A 79 6.50 10.65 -13.24
C ILE A 79 7.73 11.55 -13.34
N GLU A 80 8.01 12.37 -12.32
CA GLU A 80 9.20 13.22 -12.28
C GLU A 80 10.50 12.41 -12.28
N PHE A 81 10.56 11.33 -11.49
CA PHE A 81 11.69 10.41 -11.49
C PHE A 81 11.93 9.81 -12.88
N LEU A 82 10.87 9.34 -13.54
CA LEU A 82 10.94 8.77 -14.89
C LEU A 82 11.35 9.82 -15.93
N ALA A 83 10.87 11.06 -15.81
CA ALA A 83 11.26 12.16 -16.68
C ALA A 83 12.74 12.51 -16.52
N GLN A 84 13.27 12.47 -15.29
CA GLN A 84 14.71 12.65 -15.04
C GLN A 84 15.53 11.48 -15.58
N ALA A 85 15.10 10.24 -15.32
CA ALA A 85 15.76 9.05 -15.85
C ALA A 85 15.82 9.06 -17.38
N ALA A 86 14.73 9.47 -18.05
CA ALA A 86 14.67 9.60 -19.51
C ALA A 86 15.68 10.63 -20.06
N ARG A 87 15.92 11.73 -19.34
CA ARG A 87 16.88 12.78 -19.74
C ARG A 87 18.33 12.34 -19.59
N LEU A 88 18.60 11.51 -18.60
CA LEU A 88 19.95 11.00 -18.29
C LEU A 88 20.28 9.73 -19.09
N ALA A 89 19.26 9.00 -19.56
CA ALA A 89 19.43 7.80 -20.35
C ALA A 89 20.04 8.11 -21.73
N SER A 90 20.91 7.20 -22.19
CA SER A 90 21.39 7.24 -23.57
C SER A 90 20.23 7.01 -24.53
N PRO A 91 20.10 7.79 -25.62
CA PRO A 91 19.08 7.57 -26.65
C PRO A 91 19.25 6.25 -27.42
N HIS A 92 20.31 5.49 -27.15
CA HIS A 92 20.54 4.14 -27.68
C HIS A 92 20.26 3.02 -26.68
N ASP A 93 19.94 3.36 -25.42
CA ASP A 93 19.53 2.38 -24.42
C ASP A 93 18.05 2.02 -24.62
N THR A 94 17.82 0.99 -25.41
CA THR A 94 16.48 0.45 -25.68
C THR A 94 15.73 0.05 -24.41
N ALA A 95 16.42 -0.42 -23.36
CA ALA A 95 15.76 -0.80 -22.11
C ALA A 95 15.21 0.43 -21.39
N ALA A 96 15.98 1.52 -21.34
CA ALA A 96 15.54 2.79 -20.77
C ALA A 96 14.36 3.39 -21.57
N ILE A 97 14.42 3.34 -22.90
CA ILE A 97 13.34 3.83 -23.77
C ILE A 97 12.03 3.06 -23.50
N HIS A 98 12.09 1.73 -23.43
CA HIS A 98 10.91 0.90 -23.14
C HIS A 98 10.33 1.16 -21.75
N ALA A 99 11.17 1.36 -20.73
CA ALA A 99 10.71 1.67 -19.38
C ALA A 99 9.98 3.02 -19.32
N VAL A 100 10.53 4.06 -19.98
CA VAL A 100 9.91 5.39 -20.06
C VAL A 100 8.59 5.35 -20.83
N ALA A 101 8.57 4.69 -21.99
CA ALA A 101 7.36 4.55 -22.79
C ALA A 101 6.26 3.79 -22.03
N GLY A 102 6.63 2.72 -21.31
CA GLY A 102 5.71 1.96 -20.47
C GLY A 102 5.09 2.81 -19.36
N ALA A 103 5.89 3.64 -18.71
CA ALA A 103 5.38 4.48 -17.64
C ALA A 103 4.49 5.64 -18.14
N LEU A 104 4.84 6.25 -19.29
CA LEU A 104 3.98 7.26 -19.94
C LEU A 104 2.63 6.68 -20.33
N LYS A 105 2.59 5.44 -20.84
CA LYS A 105 1.35 4.73 -21.13
C LYS A 105 0.48 4.56 -19.88
N ILE A 106 1.07 4.07 -18.78
CA ILE A 106 0.35 3.90 -17.51
C ILE A 106 -0.20 5.24 -16.99
N GLN A 107 0.55 6.33 -17.11
CA GLN A 107 0.07 7.67 -16.76
C GLN A 107 -1.13 8.09 -17.61
N ALA A 108 -1.07 7.88 -18.93
CA ALA A 108 -2.17 8.22 -19.83
C ALA A 108 -3.44 7.42 -19.50
N GLU A 109 -3.30 6.12 -19.23
CA GLU A 109 -4.41 5.25 -18.80
C GLU A 109 -5.00 5.69 -17.45
N THR A 110 -4.16 6.10 -16.51
CA THR A 110 -4.59 6.60 -15.20
C THR A 110 -5.37 7.91 -15.33
N GLN A 111 -4.88 8.86 -16.14
CA GLN A 111 -5.60 10.12 -16.38
C GLN A 111 -6.92 9.91 -17.12
N ALA A 112 -6.96 9.01 -18.11
CA ALA A 112 -8.18 8.67 -18.81
C ALA A 112 -9.22 8.05 -17.86
N THR A 113 -8.79 7.16 -16.95
CA THR A 113 -9.65 6.55 -15.93
C THR A 113 -10.24 7.60 -14.99
N LEU A 114 -9.41 8.51 -14.47
CA LEU A 114 -9.87 9.59 -13.59
C LEU A 114 -10.89 10.50 -14.28
N ARG A 115 -10.62 10.93 -15.53
CA ARG A 115 -11.56 11.76 -16.30
C ARG A 115 -12.86 11.02 -16.64
N GLY A 116 -12.82 9.70 -16.85
CA GLY A 116 -14.02 8.90 -17.10
C GLY A 116 -14.93 8.78 -15.88
N LEU A 117 -14.37 8.83 -14.66
CA LEU A 117 -15.13 8.81 -13.41
C LEU A 117 -15.83 10.14 -13.14
N ASP A 118 -15.33 11.27 -13.67
CA ASP A 118 -15.97 12.59 -13.57
C ASP A 118 -17.24 12.74 -14.46
N VAL A 119 -17.58 11.73 -15.29
CA VAL A 119 -18.69 11.77 -16.25
C VAL A 119 -19.91 10.94 -15.78
N ILE A 120 -19.89 10.39 -14.57
CA ILE A 120 -21.06 9.71 -13.99
C ILE A 120 -21.76 10.67 -13.01
N PRO A 121 -22.92 11.27 -13.37
CA PRO A 121 -23.73 12.10 -12.46
C PRO A 121 -24.38 11.28 -11.34
#